data_AF-A0A6L8MQ39-F1
#
_entry.id   AF-A0A6L8MQ39-F1
#
_cell.length_a   1.000
_cell.length_b   1.000
_cell.length_c   1.000
_cell.angle_alpha   90.00
_cell.angle_beta   90.00
_cell.angle_gamma   90.00
#
_symmetry.space_group_name_H-M   'P 1'
#
loop_
_entity.id
_entity.type
_entity.pdbx_description
1 polymer ?
#
loop_
_entity_poly.entity_id
_entity_poly.type
_entity_poly.pdbx_seq_one_letter_code
_entity_poly.pdbx_strand_id
1 'polypeptide(L)'
;MHKFRLSLCALLATASVHAATSGTPPLPHGWQALAAPTVSGNFQREGQRDVAVLAKNGATYGLLVIAAGNGAVSVVKTFGDIQANPPQWSLVRPGSYQPVCHHGGACAPVEIHTDAISLCFGEASCQIVYFNGKAFSALAITD
;
A
#
# COMPACT_ATOMS: atom_id res chain seq x y z
N MET A 1 -38.95 -5.19 -53.38
CA MET A 1 -38.44 -5.68 -52.09
C MET A 1 -37.16 -4.93 -51.73
N HIS A 2 -36.99 -4.59 -50.46
CA HIS A 2 -36.21 -3.45 -49.96
C HIS A 2 -34.69 -3.56 -50.17
N LYS A 3 -34.09 -2.50 -50.75
CA LYS A 3 -32.65 -2.25 -50.78
C LYS A 3 -32.27 -1.43 -49.54
N PHE A 4 -31.45 -1.99 -48.66
CA PHE A 4 -30.88 -1.28 -47.52
C PHE A 4 -29.51 -1.90 -47.26
N ARG A 5 -28.41 -1.16 -47.47
CA ARG A 5 -27.17 -1.36 -46.69
C ARG A 5 -26.46 -0.02 -46.53
N LEU A 6 -26.21 0.25 -45.25
CA LEU A 6 -25.72 1.48 -44.67
C LEU A 6 -24.27 1.77 -45.04
N SER A 7 -24.00 3.06 -45.20
CA SER A 7 -22.72 3.72 -45.07
C SER A 7 -22.15 3.52 -43.66
N LEU A 8 -20.86 3.19 -43.53
CA LEU A 8 -20.14 3.34 -42.27
C LEU A 8 -18.76 3.96 -42.55
N CYS A 9 -18.70 5.27 -42.34
CA CYS A 9 -17.47 6.06 -42.33
C CYS A 9 -16.73 5.74 -41.02
N ALA A 10 -15.61 5.01 -41.10
CA ALA A 10 -14.78 4.73 -39.93
C ALA A 10 -13.86 5.93 -39.67
N LEU A 11 -14.25 6.79 -38.72
CA LEU A 11 -13.34 7.79 -38.15
C LEU A 11 -12.27 7.07 -37.32
N LEU A 12 -11.01 7.19 -37.73
CA LEU A 12 -9.86 6.87 -36.88
C LEU A 12 -9.76 7.91 -35.77
N ALA A 13 -10.16 7.54 -34.55
CA ALA A 13 -9.82 8.29 -33.35
C ALA A 13 -8.43 7.82 -32.87
N THR A 14 -7.39 8.60 -33.17
CA THR A 14 -6.09 8.46 -32.51
C THR A 14 -6.21 8.93 -31.07
N ALA A 15 -6.38 8.00 -30.13
CA ALA A 15 -6.27 8.28 -28.72
C ALA A 15 -4.79 8.47 -28.36
N SER A 16 -4.36 9.73 -28.23
CA SER A 16 -3.08 10.07 -27.62
C SER A 16 -3.13 9.69 -26.14
N VAL A 17 -2.46 8.59 -25.77
CA VAL A 17 -2.26 8.23 -24.36
C VAL A 17 -1.31 9.27 -23.77
N HIS A 18 -1.86 10.27 -23.08
CA HIS A 18 -1.07 11.11 -22.20
C HIS A 18 -0.54 10.21 -21.08
N ALA A 19 0.74 9.82 -21.17
CA ALA A 19 1.47 9.30 -20.03
C ALA A 19 1.53 10.42 -18.99
N ALA A 20 0.62 10.37 -18.01
CA ALA A 20 0.71 11.22 -16.84
C ALA A 20 2.02 10.85 -16.13
N THR A 21 2.96 11.79 -16.11
CA THR A 21 4.15 11.71 -15.26
C THR A 21 3.64 11.58 -13.83
N SER A 22 3.83 10.39 -13.26
CA SER A 22 3.39 10.00 -11.93
C SER A 22 4.09 10.86 -10.87
N GLY A 23 3.51 12.00 -10.54
CA GLY A 23 3.87 12.74 -9.33
C GLY A 23 3.27 12.02 -8.14
N THR A 24 4.08 11.27 -7.39
CA THR A 24 3.72 10.85 -6.05
C THR A 24 3.28 12.09 -5.28
N PRO A 25 2.09 12.10 -4.63
CA PRO A 25 1.64 13.25 -3.84
C PRO A 25 2.73 13.72 -2.86
N PRO A 26 2.88 15.03 -2.63
CA PRO A 26 3.94 15.56 -1.79
C PRO A 26 3.84 14.95 -0.38
N LEU A 27 4.96 14.38 0.08
CA LEU A 27 5.04 13.79 1.41
C LEU A 27 5.04 14.89 2.50
N PRO A 28 4.72 14.54 3.76
CA PRO A 28 4.80 15.49 4.88
C PRO A 28 6.19 16.11 5.00
N HIS A 29 6.28 17.32 5.55
CA HIS A 29 7.55 18.05 5.68
C HIS A 29 8.65 17.19 6.34
N GLY A 30 9.84 17.19 5.73
CA GLY A 30 11.00 16.42 6.18
C GLY A 30 11.04 14.97 5.69
N TRP A 31 9.94 14.43 5.16
CA TRP A 31 9.91 13.08 4.59
C TRP A 31 10.34 13.08 3.12
N GLN A 32 11.19 12.13 2.76
CA GLN A 32 11.66 11.90 1.40
C GLN A 32 11.44 10.43 1.02
N ALA A 33 10.76 10.19 -0.10
CA ALA A 33 10.55 8.84 -0.60
C ALA A 33 11.92 8.17 -0.88
N LEU A 34 12.03 6.89 -0.52
CA LEU A 34 13.17 6.08 -0.93
C LEU A 34 12.99 5.63 -2.38
N ALA A 35 14.09 5.38 -3.08
CA ALA A 35 14.09 4.74 -4.38
C ALA A 35 13.80 3.23 -4.24
N ALA A 36 12.56 2.90 -3.92
CA ALA A 36 12.11 1.53 -3.70
C ALA A 36 10.69 1.28 -4.23
N PRO A 37 10.30 0.02 -4.46
CA PRO A 37 8.98 -0.30 -5.02
C PRO A 37 7.83 0.24 -4.18
N THR A 38 6.82 0.81 -4.83
CA THR A 38 5.58 1.17 -4.14
C THR A 38 4.63 -0.03 -4.16
N VAL A 39 3.73 -0.10 -3.17
CA VAL A 39 2.67 -1.12 -3.14
C VAL A 39 1.32 -0.43 -3.18
N SER A 40 0.48 -0.78 -4.15
CA SER A 40 -0.87 -0.24 -4.26
C SER A 40 -1.90 -1.24 -3.74
N GLY A 41 -2.89 -0.75 -2.99
CA GLY A 41 -3.92 -1.58 -2.39
C GLY A 41 -5.08 -0.72 -1.86
N ASN A 42 -6.20 -1.38 -1.60
CA ASN A 42 -7.35 -0.76 -0.95
C ASN A 42 -7.13 -0.71 0.56
N PHE A 43 -6.16 0.07 1.04
CA PHE A 43 -5.70 -0.01 2.44
C PHE A 43 -6.69 0.55 3.44
N GLN A 44 -7.28 1.73 3.13
CA GLN A 44 -8.17 2.42 4.06
C GLN A 44 -9.65 2.15 3.77
N ARG A 45 -9.99 1.85 2.51
CA ARG A 45 -11.37 1.64 2.07
C ARG A 45 -11.41 0.79 0.80
N GLU A 46 -12.39 -0.10 0.72
CA GLU A 46 -12.68 -0.84 -0.51
C GLU A 46 -12.96 0.10 -1.70
N GLY A 47 -12.41 -0.23 -2.87
CA GLY A 47 -12.56 0.56 -4.08
C GLY A 47 -11.71 1.84 -4.14
N GLN A 48 -10.96 2.15 -3.07
CA GLN A 48 -10.03 3.29 -3.04
C GLN A 48 -8.59 2.79 -3.09
N ARG A 49 -7.95 2.90 -4.26
CA ARG A 49 -6.63 2.32 -4.51
C ARG A 49 -5.48 3.20 -4.02
N ASP A 50 -5.22 3.15 -2.73
CA ASP A 50 -4.14 3.86 -2.04
C ASP A 50 -2.74 3.37 -2.45
N VAL A 51 -1.70 4.11 -2.06
CA VAL A 51 -0.30 3.78 -2.34
C VAL A 51 0.54 3.79 -1.06
N ALA A 52 1.22 2.68 -0.78
CA ALA A 52 2.20 2.55 0.27
C ALA A 52 3.61 2.82 -0.28
N VAL A 53 4.37 3.65 0.43
CA VAL A 53 5.72 4.06 0.06
C VAL A 53 6.64 3.97 1.28
N LEU A 54 7.91 3.60 1.06
CA LEU A 54 8.93 3.83 2.06
C LEU A 54 9.53 5.21 1.91
N ALA A 55 9.75 5.86 3.05
CA ALA A 55 10.35 7.17 3.12
C ALA A 55 11.29 7.28 4.32
N LYS A 56 12.12 8.32 4.31
CA LYS A 56 13.00 8.69 5.42
C LYS A 56 12.79 10.14 5.83
N ASN A 57 13.05 10.43 7.10
CA ASN A 57 13.12 11.77 7.65
C ASN A 57 14.30 11.82 8.64
N GLY A 58 15.39 12.46 8.24
CA GLY A 58 16.66 12.40 8.98
C GLY A 58 17.18 10.96 9.08
N ALA A 59 17.36 10.47 10.31
CA ALA A 59 17.79 9.10 10.61
C ALA A 59 16.61 8.10 10.75
N THR A 60 15.37 8.58 10.70
CA THR A 60 14.17 7.76 10.86
C THR A 60 13.65 7.30 9.52
N TYR A 61 13.30 6.02 9.40
CA TYR A 61 12.60 5.47 8.24
C TYR A 61 11.13 5.22 8.58
N GLY A 62 10.29 5.13 7.55
CA GLY A 62 8.88 4.85 7.76
C GLY A 62 8.17 4.33 6.53
N LEU A 63 7.10 3.58 6.80
CA LEU A 63 6.10 3.19 5.83
C LEU A 63 4.99 4.24 5.88
N LEU A 64 4.70 4.84 4.72
CA LEU A 64 3.67 5.85 4.56
C LEU A 64 2.59 5.31 3.62
N VAL A 65 1.33 5.65 3.90
CA VAL A 65 0.19 5.40 3.01
C VAL A 65 -0.34 6.73 2.51
N ILE A 66 -0.49 6.83 1.19
CA ILE A 66 -1.02 7.98 0.48
C ILE A 66 -2.41 7.62 -0.05
N ALA A 67 -3.42 8.29 0.48
CA ALA A 67 -4.82 8.05 0.12
C ALA A 67 -5.09 8.53 -1.32
N ALA A 68 -5.65 7.67 -2.17
CA ALA A 68 -5.84 8.02 -3.58
C ALA A 68 -6.92 9.08 -3.84
N GLY A 69 -7.83 9.30 -2.89
CA GLY A 69 -8.96 10.21 -3.07
C GLY A 69 -8.61 11.69 -2.85
N ASN A 70 -7.75 11.97 -1.88
CA ASN A 70 -7.40 13.34 -1.46
C ASN A 70 -5.89 13.57 -1.29
N GLY A 71 -5.06 12.55 -1.56
CA GLY A 71 -3.61 12.63 -1.38
C GLY A 71 -3.17 12.70 0.08
N ALA A 72 -4.06 12.47 1.06
CA ALA A 72 -3.70 12.52 2.47
C ALA A 72 -2.64 11.45 2.78
N VAL A 73 -1.58 11.86 3.47
CA VAL A 73 -0.45 10.98 3.79
C VAL A 73 -0.47 10.63 5.26
N SER A 74 -0.44 9.33 5.56
CA SER A 74 -0.32 8.78 6.91
C SER A 74 1.03 8.12 7.08
N VAL A 75 1.80 8.49 8.10
CA VAL A 75 2.95 7.69 8.55
C VAL A 75 2.39 6.54 9.39
N VAL A 76 2.41 5.33 8.87
CA VAL A 76 1.71 4.18 9.48
C VAL A 76 2.63 3.32 10.33
N LYS A 77 3.93 3.38 10.07
CA LYS A 77 4.98 2.73 10.86
C LYS A 77 6.29 3.51 10.73
N THR A 78 7.03 3.63 11.82
CA THR A 78 8.40 4.15 11.82
C THR A 78 9.37 3.08 12.32
N PHE A 79 10.60 3.12 11.84
CA PHE A 79 11.66 2.18 12.20
C PHE A 79 13.05 2.83 12.06
N GLY A 80 14.02 2.25 12.79
CA GLY A 80 15.42 2.66 12.76
C GLY A 80 16.20 2.00 11.62
N ASP A 81 17.51 2.18 11.66
CA ASP A 81 18.52 1.65 10.72
C ASP A 81 18.09 0.40 9.92
N ILE A 82 18.02 0.56 8.60
CA ILE A 82 17.60 -0.48 7.65
C ILE A 82 18.77 -1.14 6.92
N GLN A 83 20.02 -0.70 7.15
CA GLN A 83 21.16 -1.13 6.33
C GLN A 83 21.50 -2.61 6.55
N ALA A 84 21.48 -3.07 7.80
CA ALA A 84 21.75 -4.47 8.13
C ALA A 84 20.69 -5.41 7.57
N ASN A 85 19.46 -4.93 7.37
CA ASN A 85 18.34 -5.74 6.99
C ASN A 85 17.27 -4.91 6.26
N PRO A 86 17.43 -4.71 4.93
CA PRO A 86 16.53 -3.88 4.17
C PRO A 86 15.09 -4.39 4.27
N PRO A 87 14.11 -3.52 4.55
CA PRO A 87 12.73 -3.95 4.65
C PRO A 87 12.27 -4.60 3.34
N GLN A 88 11.51 -5.68 3.46
CA GLN A 88 10.72 -6.25 2.37
C GLN A 88 9.25 -5.96 2.68
N TRP A 89 8.48 -5.58 1.67
CA TRP A 89 7.05 -5.32 1.85
C TRP A 89 6.25 -5.75 0.63
N SER A 90 5.02 -6.18 0.89
CA SER A 90 4.12 -6.66 -0.14
C SER A 90 2.66 -6.43 0.24
N LEU A 91 1.78 -6.59 -0.74
CA LEU A 91 0.35 -6.52 -0.54
C LEU A 91 -0.13 -7.78 0.20
N VAL A 92 -0.92 -7.59 1.24
CA VAL A 92 -1.63 -8.64 1.98
C VAL A 92 -3.13 -8.46 1.71
N ARG A 93 -3.83 -9.56 1.43
CA ARG A 93 -5.27 -9.53 1.11
C ARG A 93 -6.12 -9.50 2.39
N PRO A 94 -7.39 -9.06 2.33
CA PRO A 94 -8.33 -9.26 3.42
C PRO A 94 -8.39 -10.74 3.86
N GLY A 95 -8.60 -10.98 5.15
CA GLY A 95 -8.68 -12.33 5.71
C GLY A 95 -8.45 -12.38 7.22
N SER A 96 -8.47 -13.61 7.74
CA SER A 96 -8.19 -13.92 9.14
C SER A 96 -6.72 -14.24 9.33
N TYR A 97 -6.04 -13.51 10.21
CA TYR A 97 -4.60 -13.64 10.43
C TYR A 97 -4.29 -14.01 11.88
N GLN A 98 -3.44 -15.01 12.07
CA GLN A 98 -3.02 -15.48 13.38
C GLN A 98 -1.79 -14.69 13.86
N PRO A 99 -1.88 -13.86 14.92
CA PRO A 99 -0.71 -13.23 15.53
C PRO A 99 0.24 -14.22 16.19
N VAL A 100 1.50 -13.80 16.29
CA VAL A 100 2.42 -14.24 17.34
C VAL A 100 2.24 -13.35 18.55
N CYS A 101 2.08 -13.97 19.72
CA CYS A 101 1.99 -13.27 20.98
C CYS A 101 3.18 -13.58 21.88
N HIS A 102 3.77 -12.53 22.45
CA HIS A 102 4.79 -12.67 23.46
C HIS A 102 4.25 -13.55 24.60
N HIS A 103 5.08 -14.48 25.10
CA HIS A 103 4.77 -15.53 26.08
C HIS A 103 4.26 -16.88 25.54
N GLY A 104 4.28 -17.13 24.22
CA GLY A 104 4.06 -18.47 23.66
C GLY A 104 2.62 -18.99 23.76
N GLY A 105 1.68 -18.13 24.15
CA GLY A 105 0.25 -18.43 24.13
C GLY A 105 -0.38 -18.21 22.76
N ALA A 106 -1.52 -18.85 22.52
CA ALA A 106 -2.35 -18.55 21.35
C ALA A 106 -3.12 -17.24 21.57
N CYS A 107 -3.05 -16.34 20.59
CA CYS A 107 -3.89 -15.16 20.54
C CYS A 107 -5.06 -15.35 19.60
N ALA A 108 -6.15 -14.61 19.81
CA ALA A 108 -7.27 -14.65 18.89
C ALA A 108 -6.83 -14.19 17.48
N PRO A 109 -7.34 -14.82 16.41
CA PRO A 109 -7.15 -14.32 15.05
C PRO A 109 -7.65 -12.89 14.92
N VAL A 110 -6.98 -12.11 14.07
CA VAL A 110 -7.38 -10.75 13.71
C VAL A 110 -7.97 -10.77 12.31
N GLU A 111 -9.22 -10.32 12.21
CA GLU A 111 -9.90 -10.13 10.93
C GLU A 111 -9.48 -8.80 10.31
N ILE A 112 -8.99 -8.87 9.08
CA ILE A 112 -8.59 -7.72 8.27
C ILE A 112 -9.56 -7.63 7.09
N HIS A 113 -10.29 -6.52 6.99
CA HIS A 113 -11.35 -6.34 5.98
C HIS A 113 -10.92 -5.56 4.73
N THR A 114 -9.73 -4.95 4.76
CA THR A 114 -9.14 -4.19 3.65
C THR A 114 -7.83 -4.83 3.20
N ASP A 115 -7.25 -4.36 2.09
CA ASP A 115 -5.88 -4.76 1.79
C ASP A 115 -4.97 -4.25 2.93
N ALA A 116 -3.89 -4.98 3.20
CA ALA A 116 -2.90 -4.67 4.22
C ALA A 116 -1.49 -4.73 3.62
N ILE A 117 -0.48 -4.42 4.43
CA ILE A 117 0.91 -4.35 4.01
C ILE A 117 1.72 -5.30 4.89
N SER A 118 2.35 -6.30 4.31
CA SER A 118 3.41 -7.03 5.03
C SER A 118 4.64 -6.14 5.08
N LEU A 119 5.33 -6.11 6.21
CA LEU A 119 6.58 -5.40 6.39
C LEU A 119 7.52 -6.29 7.21
N CYS A 120 8.59 -6.75 6.56
CA CYS A 120 9.57 -7.66 7.13
C CYS A 120 10.95 -7.02 7.16
N PHE A 121 11.59 -7.01 8.32
CA PHE A 121 13.02 -6.77 8.47
C PHE A 121 13.68 -8.13 8.59
N GLY A 122 14.02 -8.71 7.43
CA GLY A 122 14.53 -10.08 7.32
C GLY A 122 13.49 -11.10 7.74
N GLU A 123 13.92 -12.35 7.96
CA GLU A 123 12.99 -13.46 8.20
C GLU A 123 12.39 -13.47 9.61
N ALA A 124 13.09 -12.88 10.58
CA ALA A 124 12.68 -12.95 11.99
C ALA A 124 11.64 -11.88 12.38
N SER A 125 11.55 -10.73 11.70
CA SER A 125 10.70 -9.63 12.15
C SER A 125 9.73 -9.16 11.06
N CYS A 126 8.62 -9.88 10.93
CA CYS A 126 7.53 -9.61 10.00
C CYS A 126 6.27 -9.13 10.72
N GLN A 127 5.67 -8.07 10.19
CA GLN A 127 4.41 -7.52 10.67
C GLN A 127 3.42 -7.34 9.51
N ILE A 128 2.13 -7.44 9.80
CA ILE A 128 1.06 -6.97 8.91
C ILE A 128 0.56 -5.63 9.44
N VAL A 129 0.73 -4.59 8.63
CA VAL A 129 0.19 -3.24 8.88
C VAL A 129 -1.15 -3.13 8.17
N TYR A 130 -2.22 -2.88 8.93
CA TYR A 130 -3.60 -2.92 8.43
C TYR A 130 -4.43 -1.77 9.00
N PHE A 131 -5.52 -1.41 8.33
CA PHE A 131 -6.45 -0.38 8.81
C PHE A 131 -7.60 -1.03 9.60
N ASN A 132 -7.79 -0.63 10.85
CA ASN A 132 -8.82 -1.20 11.73
C ASN A 132 -10.18 -0.48 11.65
N GLY A 133 -10.40 0.31 10.59
CA GLY A 133 -11.59 1.17 10.43
C GLY A 133 -11.42 2.59 11.01
N LYS A 134 -10.40 2.82 11.85
CA LYS A 134 -10.10 4.14 12.42
C LYS A 134 -8.66 4.59 12.18
N ALA A 135 -7.70 3.70 12.36
CA ALA A 135 -6.28 3.98 12.22
C ALA A 135 -5.52 2.75 11.72
N PHE A 136 -4.29 2.96 11.28
CA PHE A 136 -3.38 1.86 11.00
C PHE A 136 -2.91 1.22 12.31
N SER A 137 -2.85 -0.11 12.30
CA SER A 137 -2.38 -0.98 13.38
C SER A 137 -1.38 -1.98 12.81
N ALA A 138 -0.57 -2.59 13.67
CA ALA A 138 0.40 -3.60 13.27
C ALA A 138 0.18 -4.90 14.05
N LEU A 139 0.25 -6.02 13.34
CA LEU A 139 0.17 -7.37 13.86
C LEU A 139 1.52 -8.06 13.67
N ALA A 140 2.15 -8.55 14.73
CA ALA A 140 3.35 -9.37 14.60
C ALA A 140 2.99 -10.77 14.12
N ILE A 141 3.68 -11.27 13.09
CA ILE A 141 3.48 -12.61 12.51
C ILE A 141 4.69 -13.52 12.75
N THR A 142 5.83 -12.94 13.10
CA THR A 142 7.03 -13.63 13.58
C THR A 142 7.56 -12.90 14.83
N ASP A 143 8.34 -13.62 15.64
CA ASP A 143 9.00 -13.10 16.86
C ASP A 143 10.43 -12.61 16.54
#